data_AF-A0A930YTH9-F1
#
_entry.id   AF-A0A930YTH9-F1
#
_cell.length_a   1.000
_cell.length_b   1.000
_cell.length_c   1.000
_cell.angle_alpha   90.00
_cell.angle_beta   90.00
_cell.angle_gamma   90.00
#
_symmetry.space_group_name_H-M   'P 1'
#
loop_
_entity.id
_entity.type
_entity.pdbx_description
1 polymer ?
#
loop_
_entity_poly.entity_id
_entity_poly.type
_entity_poly.pdbx_seq_one_letter_code
_entity_poly.pdbx_strand_id
1 'polypeptide(L)'
;MAETQGKQQGKKSIARNRSARHEYEIGETFECGLVLTGTEVKSLRERGCQLTDTFCLIRDGEAWIHGMHLHPYTNGGVWNVDPDRKRKLLLHRRQIDYLDGKLRQKGLALVPLEIYFDEHNRVKLL
;
A
#
# COMPACT_ATOMS: atom_id res chain seq x y z
N MET A 1 21.89 23.48 24.61
CA MET A 1 21.18 23.50 23.32
C MET A 1 20.95 22.06 22.88
N ALA A 2 19.75 21.53 23.12
CA ALA A 2 19.27 20.29 22.53
C ALA A 2 17.74 20.41 22.51
N GLU A 3 17.23 20.93 21.41
CA GLU A 3 15.78 21.04 21.20
C GLU A 3 15.23 19.63 20.99
N THR A 4 14.53 19.13 22.01
CA THR A 4 13.71 17.93 21.92
C THR A 4 12.55 18.23 20.97
N GLN A 5 12.68 17.86 19.69
CA GLN A 5 11.56 17.95 18.76
C GLN A 5 10.44 17.01 19.22
N GLY A 6 9.29 17.60 19.53
CA GLY A 6 8.09 16.88 19.96
C GLY A 6 7.67 15.84 18.93
N LYS A 7 7.47 14.60 19.37
CA LYS A 7 6.79 13.56 18.59
C LYS A 7 5.34 14.03 18.36
N GLN A 8 5.09 14.70 17.24
CA GLN A 8 3.76 14.68 16.65
C GLN A 8 3.43 13.21 16.41
N GLN A 9 2.26 12.72 16.84
CA GLN A 9 1.75 11.40 16.42
C GLN A 9 1.43 11.46 14.91
N GLY A 10 2.47 11.59 14.09
CA GLY A 10 2.39 11.71 12.65
C GLY A 10 2.42 10.33 12.00
N LYS A 11 1.74 10.23 10.86
CA LYS A 11 1.72 9.05 9.97
C LYS A 11 3.14 8.46 9.86
N LYS A 12 3.33 7.21 10.30
CA LYS A 12 4.63 6.54 10.22
C LYS A 12 4.77 5.88 8.86
N SER A 13 5.47 6.53 7.95
CA SER A 13 5.84 5.97 6.64
C SER A 13 6.60 4.66 6.80
N ILE A 14 6.16 3.61 6.10
CA ILE A 14 6.82 2.31 6.05
C ILE A 14 7.69 2.21 4.79
N ALA A 15 7.07 2.44 3.64
CA ALA A 15 7.73 2.34 2.34
C ALA A 15 7.16 3.37 1.39
N ARG A 16 8.04 3.96 0.58
CA ARG A 16 7.69 4.93 -0.46
C ARG A 16 8.13 4.39 -1.81
N ASN A 17 7.21 4.39 -2.77
CA ASN A 17 7.53 4.08 -4.14
C ASN A 17 8.18 5.30 -4.79
N ARG A 18 9.52 5.30 -4.85
CA ARG A 18 10.28 6.39 -5.48
C ARG A 18 10.13 6.31 -7.01
N SER A 19 10.19 5.10 -7.57
CA SER A 19 10.04 4.85 -9.01
C SER A 19 8.74 5.44 -9.57
N ALA A 20 7.62 5.24 -8.87
CA ALA A 20 6.32 5.79 -9.29
C ALA A 20 6.34 7.32 -9.49
N ARG A 21 7.07 8.07 -8.65
CA ARG A 21 7.16 9.53 -8.77
C ARG A 21 8.06 10.01 -9.91
N HIS A 22 8.95 9.14 -10.39
CA HIS A 22 9.86 9.46 -11.50
C HIS A 22 9.31 9.03 -12.85
N GLU A 23 8.59 7.90 -12.90
CA GLU A 23 8.08 7.30 -14.13
C GLU A 23 6.68 7.82 -14.52
N TYR A 24 5.89 8.27 -13.54
CA TYR A 24 4.51 8.69 -13.75
C TYR A 24 4.28 10.11 -13.25
N GLU A 25 3.40 10.84 -13.95
CA GLU A 25 2.83 12.08 -13.45
C GLU A 25 1.62 11.77 -12.57
N ILE A 26 1.64 12.28 -11.33
CA ILE A 26 0.60 11.97 -10.34
C ILE A 26 -0.55 12.97 -10.52
N GLY A 27 -1.68 12.49 -11.05
CA GLY A 27 -2.90 13.28 -11.19
C GLY A 27 -3.72 13.34 -9.91
N GLU A 28 -4.32 12.20 -9.54
CA GLU A 28 -5.20 12.08 -8.37
C GLU A 28 -4.70 11.01 -7.41
N THR A 29 -4.87 11.25 -6.11
CA THR A 29 -4.45 10.31 -5.06
C THR A 29 -5.64 9.84 -4.25
N PHE A 30 -5.64 8.57 -3.87
CA PHE A 30 -6.71 7.95 -3.10
C PHE A 30 -6.12 7.13 -1.96
N GLU A 31 -6.68 7.31 -0.76
CA GLU A 31 -6.29 6.51 0.39
C GLU A 31 -7.13 5.24 0.46
N CYS A 32 -6.48 4.09 0.70
CA CYS A 32 -7.17 2.81 0.88
C CYS A 32 -6.53 1.95 1.98
N GLY A 33 -7.32 1.02 2.52
CA GLY A 33 -6.81 -0.03 3.41
C GLY A 33 -6.33 -1.25 2.63
N LEU A 34 -5.45 -2.06 3.22
CA LEU A 34 -5.06 -3.37 2.66
C LEU A 34 -5.57 -4.51 3.53
N VAL A 35 -5.99 -5.60 2.88
CA VAL A 35 -6.30 -6.85 3.56
C VAL A 35 -5.01 -7.63 3.83
N LEU A 36 -4.53 -7.50 5.06
CA LEU A 36 -3.32 -8.14 5.56
C LEU A 36 -3.64 -9.18 6.64
N THR A 37 -2.77 -10.17 6.73
CA THR A 37 -2.74 -11.15 7.82
C THR A 37 -1.91 -10.62 8.99
N GLY A 38 -2.09 -11.20 10.17
CA GLY A 38 -1.37 -10.75 11.37
C GLY A 38 0.15 -10.86 11.26
N THR A 39 0.67 -11.85 10.54
CA THR A 39 2.12 -12.03 10.29
C THR A 39 2.67 -10.95 9.38
N GLU A 40 1.92 -10.55 8.35
CA GLU A 40 2.30 -9.46 7.44
C GLU A 40 2.33 -8.09 8.14
N VAL A 41 1.37 -7.80 9.01
CA VAL A 41 1.38 -6.55 9.80
C VAL A 41 2.62 -6.49 10.69
N LYS A 42 3.04 -7.62 11.27
CA LYS A 42 4.29 -7.69 12.06
C LYS A 42 5.52 -7.49 11.19
N SER A 43 5.58 -8.10 10.01
CA SER A 43 6.69 -7.91 9.08
C SER A 43 6.85 -6.45 8.63
N LEU A 44 5.72 -5.78 8.30
CA LEU A 44 5.71 -4.37 7.95
C LEU A 44 6.25 -3.45 9.05
N ARG A 45 6.15 -3.85 10.33
CA ARG A 45 6.72 -3.10 11.46
C ARG A 45 8.23 -3.29 11.61
N GLU A 46 8.76 -4.46 11.24
CA GLU A 46 10.18 -4.81 11.41
C GLU A 46 11.03 -4.45 10.18
N ARG A 47 10.62 -4.89 8.98
CA ARG A 47 11.43 -4.83 7.75
C ARG A 47 10.78 -4.04 6.61
N GLY A 48 9.52 -3.64 6.75
CA GLY A 48 8.80 -2.90 5.72
C GLY A 48 8.42 -3.76 4.51
N CYS A 49 8.28 -3.12 3.34
CA CYS A 49 7.88 -3.77 2.09
C CYS A 49 8.57 -3.15 0.89
N GLN A 50 8.57 -3.88 -0.22
CA GLN A 50 9.05 -3.39 -1.50
C GLN A 50 7.85 -3.13 -2.42
N LEU A 51 7.82 -1.91 -2.98
CA LEU A 51 6.76 -1.42 -3.87
C LEU A 51 7.27 -1.21 -5.31
N THR A 52 8.43 -1.78 -5.65
CA THR A 52 8.98 -1.72 -7.01
C THR A 52 8.07 -2.51 -7.96
N ASP A 53 7.81 -1.97 -9.15
CA ASP A 53 6.98 -2.58 -10.20
C ASP A 53 5.59 -3.03 -9.74
N THR A 54 5.08 -2.41 -8.67
CA THR A 54 3.79 -2.72 -8.10
C THR A 54 2.71 -1.89 -8.81
N PHE A 55 1.58 -2.51 -9.11
CA PHE A 55 0.43 -1.85 -9.73
C PHE A 55 -0.88 -2.38 -9.14
N CYS A 56 -1.95 -1.62 -9.33
CA CYS A 56 -3.28 -1.97 -8.86
C CYS A 56 -4.20 -2.28 -10.05
N LEU A 57 -4.98 -3.35 -9.92
CA LEU A 57 -5.94 -3.79 -10.92
C LEU A 57 -7.34 -3.80 -10.30
N ILE A 58 -8.31 -3.27 -11.04
CA ILE A 58 -9.73 -3.41 -10.68
C ILE A 58 -10.29 -4.54 -11.53
N ARG A 59 -10.88 -5.53 -10.86
CA ARG A 59 -11.50 -6.70 -11.49
C ARG A 59 -12.75 -7.09 -10.71
N ASP A 60 -13.84 -7.32 -11.44
CA ASP A 60 -15.13 -7.74 -10.89
C ASP A 60 -15.67 -6.78 -9.78
N GLY A 61 -15.33 -5.49 -9.88
CA GLY A 61 -15.73 -4.48 -8.89
C GLY A 61 -14.93 -4.51 -7.59
N GLU A 62 -13.77 -5.17 -7.59
CA GLU A 62 -12.83 -5.22 -6.47
C GLU A 62 -11.46 -4.72 -6.91
N ALA A 63 -10.77 -4.00 -6.02
CA ALA A 63 -9.41 -3.51 -6.27
C ALA A 63 -8.37 -4.45 -5.64
N TRP A 64 -7.33 -4.76 -6.40
CA TRP A 64 -6.26 -5.67 -6.03
C TRP A 64 -4.91 -5.05 -6.30
N ILE A 65 -3.96 -5.24 -5.39
CA ILE A 65 -2.56 -4.86 -5.59
C ILE A 65 -1.75 -6.08 -6.03
N HIS A 66 -0.92 -5.88 -7.05
CA HIS A 66 -0.06 -6.86 -7.70
C HIS A 66 1.39 -6.38 -7.68
N GLY A 67 2.34 -7.31 -7.52
CA GLY A 67 3.77 -6.99 -7.52
C GLY A 67 4.31 -6.44 -6.20
N MET A 68 3.49 -6.42 -5.14
CA MET A 68 3.94 -5.99 -3.81
C MET A 68 4.65 -7.15 -3.10
N HIS A 69 5.96 -7.01 -2.89
CA HIS A 69 6.74 -7.99 -2.16
C HIS A 69 6.78 -7.66 -0.67
N LEU A 70 6.26 -8.59 0.14
CA LEU A 70 6.30 -8.49 1.60
C LEU A 70 7.20 -9.56 2.20
N HIS A 71 8.30 -9.14 2.83
CA HIS A 71 9.21 -10.07 3.47
C HIS A 71 8.45 -10.93 4.50
N PRO A 72 8.66 -12.27 4.55
CA PRO A 72 8.09 -13.11 5.58
C PRO A 72 8.48 -12.64 6.98
N TYR A 73 7.59 -12.84 7.95
CA TYR A 73 7.90 -12.55 9.34
C TYR A 73 8.90 -13.58 9.88
N THR A 74 10.02 -13.11 10.46
CA THR A 74 11.10 -13.99 10.97
C THR A 74 10.58 -15.00 12.00
N ASN A 75 9.66 -14.57 12.87
CA ASN A 75 9.07 -15.42 13.91
C ASN A 75 7.69 -15.99 13.51
N GLY A 76 7.40 -16.08 12.20
CA GLY A 76 6.10 -16.51 11.68
C GLY A 76 5.94 -18.01 11.51
N GLY A 77 7.04 -18.75 11.30
CA GLY A 77 7.02 -20.21 11.09
C GLY A 77 5.97 -20.63 10.05
N VAL A 78 5.06 -21.53 10.44
CA VAL A 78 3.99 -22.09 9.61
C VAL A 78 2.89 -21.07 9.23
N TRP A 79 2.82 -19.94 9.93
CA TRP A 79 1.79 -18.91 9.69
C TRP A 79 2.21 -17.87 8.65
N ASN A 80 3.40 -18.00 8.07
CA ASN A 80 3.83 -17.14 6.98
C ASN A 80 3.04 -17.48 5.72
N VAL A 81 2.41 -16.45 5.16
CA VAL A 81 1.76 -16.52 3.85
C VAL A 81 2.78 -16.23 2.76
N ASP A 82 2.39 -16.53 1.52
CA ASP A 82 3.18 -16.20 0.33
C ASP A 82 3.48 -14.67 0.25
N PRO A 83 4.76 -14.27 0.22
CA PRO A 83 5.21 -12.89 0.09
C PRO A 83 4.58 -12.11 -1.06
N ASP A 84 4.45 -12.76 -2.22
CA ASP A 84 4.07 -12.13 -3.49
C ASP A 84 2.58 -12.28 -3.80
N ARG A 85 1.80 -12.74 -2.81
CA ARG A 85 0.35 -12.88 -2.96
C ARG A 85 -0.30 -11.56 -3.34
N LYS A 86 -1.27 -11.61 -4.25
CA LYS A 86 -2.16 -10.48 -4.51
C LYS A 86 -2.95 -10.14 -3.24
N ARG A 87 -3.06 -8.85 -2.93
CA ARG A 87 -3.78 -8.37 -1.75
C ARG A 87 -4.96 -7.52 -2.18
N LYS A 88 -6.08 -7.67 -1.47
CA LYS A 88 -7.28 -6.89 -1.75
C LYS A 88 -7.16 -5.50 -1.11
N LEU A 89 -7.59 -4.49 -1.83
CA LEU A 89 -7.67 -3.10 -1.37
C LEU A 89 -9.09 -2.80 -0.88
N LEU A 90 -9.18 -2.07 0.22
CA LEU A 90 -10.42 -1.64 0.84
C LEU A 90 -10.69 -0.19 0.42
N LEU A 91 -11.56 -0.05 -0.57
CA LEU A 91 -12.04 1.21 -1.13
C LEU A 91 -13.56 1.26 -1.05
N HIS A 92 -14.13 2.46 -1.02
CA HIS A 92 -15.58 2.62 -1.14
C HIS A 92 -16.05 2.25 -2.55
N ARG A 93 -17.25 1.68 -2.67
CA ARG A 93 -17.79 1.24 -3.97
C ARG A 93 -17.77 2.34 -5.03
N ARG A 94 -18.19 3.56 -4.66
CA ARG A 94 -18.17 4.74 -5.53
C ARG A 94 -16.76 5.11 -6.03
N GLN A 95 -15.72 4.90 -5.20
CA GLN A 95 -14.33 5.13 -5.60
C GLN A 95 -13.86 4.07 -6.60
N ILE A 96 -14.24 2.80 -6.39
CA ILE A 96 -13.91 1.70 -7.31
C ILE A 96 -14.54 1.94 -8.68
N ASP A 97 -15.84 2.27 -8.73
CA ASP A 97 -16.54 2.53 -10.00
C ASP A 97 -15.94 3.74 -10.74
N TYR A 98 -15.53 4.78 -10.00
CA TYR A 98 -14.86 5.96 -10.56
C TYR A 98 -13.49 5.62 -11.16
N LEU A 99 -12.66 4.88 -10.41
CA LEU A 99 -11.34 4.44 -10.86
C LEU A 99 -11.44 3.46 -12.04
N ASP A 100 -12.41 2.55 -12.05
CA ASP A 100 -12.63 1.63 -13.19
C ASP A 100 -13.00 2.41 -14.46
N GLY A 101 -13.87 3.41 -14.35
CA GLY A 101 -14.21 4.29 -15.46
C GLY A 101 -13.00 5.04 -16.02
N LYS A 102 -12.10 5.51 -15.15
CA LYS A 102 -10.85 6.18 -15.56
C LYS A 102 -9.82 5.22 -16.14
N LEU A 103 -9.61 4.05 -15.54
CA LEU A 103 -8.64 3.07 -16.02
C LEU A 103 -8.95 2.53 -17.42
N ARG A 104 -10.23 2.58 -17.84
CA ARG A 104 -10.63 2.25 -19.22
C ARG A 104 -10.16 3.28 -20.25
N GLN A 105 -9.84 4.51 -19.82
CA GLN A 105 -9.26 5.52 -20.70
C GLN A 105 -7.79 5.18 -20.97
N LYS A 106 -7.38 5.24 -22.23
CA LYS A 106 -6.00 4.91 -22.62
C LYS A 106 -5.02 5.91 -21.98
N GLY A 107 -3.99 5.38 -21.30
CA GLY A 107 -2.88 6.16 -20.75
C GLY A 107 -2.94 6.42 -19.24
N LEU A 108 -3.96 5.91 -18.53
CA LEU A 108 -4.02 5.98 -17.06
C LEU A 108 -3.61 4.64 -16.45
N ALA A 109 -2.81 4.71 -15.38
CA ALA A 109 -2.39 3.57 -14.58
C ALA A 109 -2.67 3.84 -13.09
N LEU A 110 -2.99 2.79 -12.34
CA LEU A 110 -3.18 2.87 -10.90
C LEU A 110 -1.95 2.28 -10.21
N VAL A 111 -1.15 3.14 -9.58
CA VAL A 111 0.16 2.79 -9.02
C VAL A 111 0.19 3.20 -7.54
N PRO A 112 0.69 2.35 -6.62
CA PRO A 112 0.88 2.71 -5.22
C PRO A 112 2.03 3.70 -5.03
N LEU A 113 1.83 4.71 -4.19
CA LEU A 113 2.81 5.76 -3.88
C LEU A 113 3.49 5.53 -2.53
N GLU A 114 2.73 5.24 -1.49
CA GLU A 114 3.27 5.13 -0.12
C GLU A 114 2.41 4.23 0.76
N ILE A 115 3.07 3.38 1.54
CA ILE A 115 2.42 2.64 2.63
C ILE A 115 2.85 3.25 3.95
N TYR A 116 1.88 3.53 4.82
CA TYR A 116 2.12 4.08 6.15
C TYR A 116 1.19 3.48 7.21
N PHE A 117 1.59 3.63 8.48
CA PHE A 117 0.72 3.41 9.62
C PHE A 117 0.00 4.71 9.98
N ASP A 118 -1.32 4.61 10.09
CA ASP A 118 -2.17 5.66 10.63
C ASP A 118 -2.01 5.79 12.16
N GLU A 119 -2.57 6.86 12.73
CA GLU A 119 -2.63 7.11 14.18
C GLU A 119 -3.23 5.92 14.94
N HIS A 120 -4.20 5.25 14.32
CA HIS A 120 -4.87 4.04 14.84
C HIS A 120 -4.10 2.74 14.58
N ASN A 121 -2.82 2.80 14.22
CA ASN A 121 -1.97 1.63 13.93
C ASN A 121 -2.45 0.75 12.74
N ARG A 122 -3.30 1.30 11.87
CA ARG A 122 -3.80 0.62 10.67
C ARG A 122 -2.87 0.89 9.49
N VAL A 123 -2.69 -0.12 8.64
CA VAL A 123 -1.92 0.03 7.41
C VAL A 123 -2.79 0.70 6.35
N LYS A 124 -2.31 1.82 5.82
CA LYS A 124 -2.93 2.56 4.72
C LYS A 124 -1.98 2.62 3.54
N LEU A 125 -2.55 2.57 2.35
CA LEU A 125 -1.89 2.78 1.08
C LEU A 125 -2.40 4.06 0.45
N LEU A 126 -1.47 4.86 -0.04
CA LEU A 126 -1.66 6.05 -0.86
C LEU A 126 -1.25 5.77 -2.29
#